data_AF-A0A183DEA4-F1
#
_entry.id   AF-A0A183DEA4-F1
#
_cell.length_a   1.000
_cell.length_b   1.000
_cell.length_c   1.000
_cell.angle_alpha   90.00
_cell.angle_beta   90.00
_cell.angle_gamma   90.00
#
_symmetry.space_group_name_H-M   'P 1'
#
loop_
_entity.id
_entity.type
_entity.pdbx_description
1 polymer ?
#
loop_
_entity_poly.entity_id
_entity_poly.type
_entity_poly.pdbx_seq_one_letter_code
_entity_poly.pdbx_strand_id
1 'polypeptide(L)'
;MCGTLSNEVHCTRITPIQGSASSMDDAGKRVLETSATVVDLTLKETLCLNFSDATSAQLHTIEYVRMEQQFPVSASYQFGIPLITTSCICDCAGAEQYCNMDDYKYKNCTKGALCYRTYHAHQSSSGCLMSSKSEVCCEIAIEPYGGKSYTAVKLNQPDTIIVLRHRIYERASSRWSEAASEEFEAVVNKGSAKMETIDKRKVGSMKPLCILELTCWFHGV
;
A
#
# COMPACT_ATOMS: atom_id res chain seq x y z
N MET A 1 -12.35 -27.68 -25.38
CA MET A 1 -13.08 -26.47 -25.81
C MET A 1 -12.05 -25.38 -26.08
N CYS A 2 -11.84 -25.04 -27.35
CA CYS A 2 -10.80 -24.10 -27.77
C CYS A 2 -11.40 -22.69 -27.71
N GLY A 3 -10.95 -21.88 -26.75
CA GLY A 3 -11.33 -20.47 -26.66
C GLY A 3 -10.65 -19.69 -27.77
N THR A 4 -11.42 -19.25 -28.77
CA THR A 4 -11.02 -18.20 -29.69
C THR A 4 -10.92 -16.89 -28.92
N LEU A 5 -9.75 -16.58 -28.37
CA LEU A 5 -9.46 -15.22 -27.89
C LEU A 5 -9.16 -14.33 -29.10
N SER A 6 -10.21 -13.74 -29.64
CA SER A 6 -10.16 -12.59 -30.55
C SER A 6 -9.88 -11.33 -29.73
N ASN A 7 -8.68 -11.18 -29.18
CA ASN A 7 -8.28 -9.90 -28.59
C ASN A 7 -7.54 -9.08 -29.64
N GLU A 8 -8.31 -8.37 -30.47
CA GLU A 8 -7.77 -7.23 -31.21
C GLU A 8 -7.29 -6.21 -30.17
N VAL A 9 -6.01 -5.84 -30.24
CA VAL A 9 -5.47 -4.82 -29.34
C VAL A 9 -6.06 -3.48 -29.71
N HIS A 10 -6.74 -2.84 -28.77
CA HIS A 10 -7.22 -1.48 -28.97
C HIS A 10 -6.06 -0.50 -28.86
N CYS A 11 -5.76 0.22 -29.94
CA CYS A 11 -4.77 1.29 -29.95
C CYS A 11 -5.47 2.63 -29.75
N THR A 12 -5.11 3.33 -28.67
CA THR A 12 -5.64 4.67 -28.40
C THR A 12 -5.10 5.65 -29.43
N ARG A 13 -5.97 6.54 -29.94
CA ARG A 13 -5.55 7.64 -30.81
C ARG A 13 -4.86 8.72 -29.98
N ILE A 14 -3.53 8.75 -30.04
CA ILE A 14 -2.68 9.70 -29.30
C ILE A 14 -1.98 10.62 -30.31
N THR A 15 -1.81 11.90 -29.97
CA THR A 15 -1.04 12.86 -30.78
C THR A 15 0.40 12.91 -30.27
N PRO A 16 1.37 12.34 -30.99
CA PRO A 16 2.76 12.35 -30.55
C PRO A 16 3.43 13.72 -30.79
N ILE A 17 4.33 14.08 -29.90
CA ILE A 17 5.25 15.22 -30.06
C ILE A 17 6.62 14.65 -30.42
N GLN A 18 7.12 14.96 -31.62
CA GLN A 18 8.45 14.55 -32.05
C GLN A 18 9.49 15.63 -31.75
N GLY A 19 10.67 15.23 -31.30
CA GLY A 19 11.79 16.11 -31.04
C GLY A 19 13.13 15.39 -31.20
N SER A 20 14.22 16.10 -30.89
CA SER A 20 15.55 15.49 -30.76
C SER A 20 16.07 15.66 -29.34
N ALA A 21 16.69 14.60 -28.82
CA ALA A 21 17.41 14.59 -27.56
C ALA A 21 18.90 14.52 -27.86
N SER A 22 19.68 15.46 -27.32
CA SER A 22 21.13 15.45 -27.46
C SER A 22 21.79 15.03 -26.15
N SER A 23 22.71 14.06 -26.18
CA SER A 23 23.64 13.83 -25.07
C SER A 23 24.90 14.68 -25.25
N MET A 24 25.45 15.16 -24.13
CA MET A 24 26.71 15.91 -24.09
C MET A 24 27.76 15.07 -23.35
N ASP A 25 29.03 15.17 -23.75
CA ASP A 25 30.15 14.65 -22.96
C ASP A 25 30.46 15.56 -21.76
N ASP A 26 31.38 15.12 -20.90
CA ASP A 26 31.86 15.89 -19.75
C ASP A 26 32.52 17.22 -20.15
N ALA A 27 32.86 17.41 -21.44
CA ALA A 27 33.39 18.65 -22.00
C ALA A 27 32.30 19.55 -22.62
N GLY A 28 31.01 19.18 -22.50
CA GLY A 28 29.87 19.94 -23.01
C GLY A 28 29.66 19.84 -24.52
N LYS A 29 30.39 18.97 -25.21
CA LYS A 29 30.25 18.74 -26.65
C LYS A 29 29.12 17.74 -26.91
N ARG A 30 28.27 18.03 -27.89
CA ARG A 30 27.20 17.12 -28.31
C ARG A 30 27.80 15.84 -28.92
N VAL A 31 27.51 14.69 -28.32
CA VAL A 31 28.07 13.39 -28.73
C VAL A 31 27.05 12.55 -29.51
N LEU A 32 25.78 12.60 -29.15
CA LEU A 32 24.72 11.80 -29.78
C LEU A 32 23.44 12.61 -29.89
N GLU A 33 22.87 12.68 -31.09
CA GLU A 33 21.53 13.22 -31.32
C GLU A 33 20.58 12.06 -31.63
N THR A 34 19.56 11.89 -30.80
CA THR A 34 18.58 10.81 -30.90
C THR A 34 17.20 11.40 -31.15
N SER A 35 16.45 10.85 -32.10
CA SER A 35 15.04 11.22 -32.28
C SER A 35 14.22 10.75 -31.07
N ALA A 36 13.48 11.66 -30.46
CA ALA A 36 12.62 11.40 -29.32
C ALA A 36 11.15 11.60 -29.70
N THR A 37 10.27 10.76 -29.16
CA THR A 37 8.82 10.92 -29.29
C THR A 37 8.21 10.95 -27.90
N VAL A 38 7.47 12.01 -27.60
CA VAL A 38 6.76 12.22 -26.33
C VAL A 38 5.28 12.02 -26.59
N VAL A 39 4.63 11.30 -25.68
CA VAL A 39 3.20 11.01 -25.72
C VAL A 39 2.62 11.15 -24.34
N ASP A 40 1.42 11.72 -24.25
CA ASP A 40 0.63 11.71 -23.03
C ASP A 40 -0.23 10.45 -23.03
N LEU A 41 -0.09 9.64 -21.99
CA LEU A 41 -0.85 8.40 -21.81
C LEU A 41 -1.64 8.48 -20.52
N THR A 42 -2.95 8.30 -20.60
CA THR A 42 -3.85 8.25 -19.44
C THR A 42 -4.19 6.82 -19.05
N LEU A 43 -4.83 6.67 -17.88
CA LEU A 43 -5.14 5.36 -17.32
C LEU A 43 -5.99 4.52 -18.28
N LYS A 44 -5.61 3.25 -18.48
CA LYS A 44 -6.20 2.29 -19.43
C LYS A 44 -5.99 2.59 -20.91
N GLU A 45 -5.28 3.65 -21.28
CA GLU A 45 -4.91 3.87 -22.67
C GLU A 45 -3.75 2.95 -23.08
N THR A 46 -3.72 2.63 -24.38
CA THR A 46 -2.69 1.77 -24.98
C THR A 46 -2.04 2.50 -26.14
N LEU A 47 -0.76 2.81 -26.00
CA LEU A 47 0.09 3.29 -27.08
C LEU A 47 0.48 2.11 -27.97
N CYS A 48 0.38 2.26 -29.28
CA CYS A 48 0.83 1.28 -30.26
C CYS A 48 1.92 1.88 -31.14
N LEU A 49 3.07 1.21 -31.21
CA LEU A 49 4.23 1.59 -32.01
C LEU A 49 4.54 0.45 -32.99
N ASN A 50 4.56 0.76 -34.28
CA ASN A 50 4.92 -0.21 -35.31
C ASN A 50 6.39 -0.03 -35.68
N PHE A 51 7.20 -1.05 -35.43
CA PHE A 51 8.58 -1.12 -35.87
C PHE A 51 8.67 -2.11 -37.02
N SER A 52 8.82 -1.57 -38.23
CA SER A 52 9.05 -2.35 -39.44
C SER A 52 10.49 -2.21 -39.89
N ASP A 53 11.22 -3.32 -39.88
CA ASP A 53 12.48 -3.45 -40.63
C ASP A 53 12.20 -4.18 -41.95
N ALA A 54 13.16 -4.20 -42.89
CA ALA A 54 13.01 -4.79 -44.22
C ALA A 54 12.57 -6.28 -44.22
N THR A 55 12.68 -6.97 -43.08
CA THR A 55 12.41 -8.41 -42.94
C THR A 55 11.33 -8.77 -41.92
N SER A 56 10.89 -7.84 -41.06
CA SER A 56 9.90 -8.14 -40.02
C SER A 56 9.12 -6.89 -39.58
N ALA A 57 7.82 -7.08 -39.34
CA ALA A 57 6.95 -6.08 -38.74
C ALA A 57 6.60 -6.51 -37.31
N GLN A 58 6.98 -5.68 -36.35
CA GLN A 58 6.71 -5.86 -34.93
C GLN A 58 5.82 -4.73 -34.43
N LEU A 59 4.71 -5.08 -33.78
CA LEU A 59 3.81 -4.13 -33.13
C LEU A 59 4.09 -4.14 -31.63
N HIS A 60 4.62 -3.04 -31.12
CA HIS A 60 4.86 -2.81 -29.70
C HIS A 60 3.66 -2.09 -29.12
N THR A 61 3.20 -2.53 -27.95
CA THR A 61 2.05 -1.91 -27.27
C THR A 61 2.44 -1.61 -25.83
N ILE A 62 2.13 -0.40 -25.36
CA ILE A 62 2.38 0.04 -23.99
C ILE A 62 1.04 0.47 -23.40
N GLU A 63 0.52 -0.32 -22.47
CA GLU A 63 -0.76 -0.10 -21.80
C GLU A 63 -0.53 0.51 -20.41
N TYR A 64 -1.22 1.60 -20.07
CA TYR A 64 -1.28 2.09 -18.69
C TYR A 64 -2.30 1.27 -17.90
N VAL A 65 -1.82 0.21 -17.25
CA VAL A 65 -2.67 -0.78 -16.59
C VAL A 65 -3.36 -0.22 -15.35
N ARG A 66 -2.59 0.33 -14.40
CA ARG A 66 -3.12 0.78 -13.11
C ARG A 66 -2.20 1.79 -12.44
N MET A 67 -2.78 2.60 -11.57
CA MET A 67 -2.07 3.50 -10.67
C MET A 67 -2.31 3.02 -9.23
N GLU A 68 -1.24 2.95 -8.46
CA GLU A 68 -1.26 2.50 -7.07
C GLU A 68 -0.66 3.59 -6.18
N GLN A 69 -1.20 3.71 -4.97
CA GLN A 69 -0.60 4.49 -3.90
C GLN A 69 -0.08 3.52 -2.84
N GLN A 70 1.24 3.44 -2.72
CA GLN A 70 1.88 2.61 -1.71
C GLN A 70 2.24 3.48 -0.51
N PHE A 71 1.54 3.25 0.61
CA PHE A 71 1.75 3.97 1.86
C PHE A 71 2.72 3.19 2.76
N PRO A 72 3.92 3.71 3.06
CA PRO A 72 4.81 3.05 4.01
C PRO A 72 4.19 3.05 5.41
N VAL A 73 4.20 1.88 6.07
CA VAL A 73 3.75 1.75 7.46
C VAL A 73 4.89 2.16 8.40
N SER A 74 4.70 3.22 9.18
CA SER A 74 5.71 3.74 10.11
C SER A 74 5.54 3.26 11.54
N ALA A 75 4.34 2.83 11.93
CA ALA A 75 4.08 2.22 13.21
C ALA A 75 2.84 1.32 13.13
N SER A 76 2.79 0.30 13.98
CA SER A 76 1.58 -0.50 14.16
C SER A 76 1.46 -1.00 15.59
N TYR A 77 0.23 -1.16 16.07
CA TYR A 77 -0.06 -1.83 17.33
C TYR A 77 -1.39 -2.57 17.23
N GLN A 78 -1.52 -3.66 17.99
CA GLN A 78 -2.78 -4.40 18.10
C GLN A 78 -3.56 -3.91 19.32
N PHE A 79 -4.88 -3.82 19.18
CA PHE A 79 -5.77 -3.44 20.27
C PHE A 79 -7.11 -4.17 20.16
N GLY A 80 -7.78 -4.32 21.29
CA GLY A 80 -9.17 -4.79 21.36
C GLY A 80 -10.08 -3.70 21.89
N ILE A 81 -11.37 -3.79 21.62
CA ILE A 81 -12.36 -2.96 22.32
C ILE A 81 -12.61 -3.60 23.68
N PRO A 82 -12.36 -2.90 24.81
CA PRO A 82 -12.49 -3.51 26.13
C PRO A 82 -13.96 -3.66 26.52
N LEU A 83 -14.35 -4.86 26.93
CA LEU A 83 -15.50 -5.13 27.76
C LEU A 83 -15.03 -5.09 29.22
N ILE A 84 -15.55 -4.13 29.98
CA ILE A 84 -15.14 -3.91 31.37
C ILE A 84 -16.25 -4.42 32.29
N THR A 85 -15.91 -5.35 33.16
CA THR A 85 -16.79 -5.85 34.22
C THR A 85 -16.21 -5.52 35.58
N THR A 86 -16.99 -4.85 36.40
CA THR A 86 -16.59 -4.43 37.75
C THR A 86 -17.42 -5.16 38.79
N SER A 87 -16.75 -5.78 39.76
CA SER A 87 -17.37 -6.41 40.92
C SER A 87 -16.80 -5.79 42.18
N CYS A 88 -17.65 -5.18 43.00
CA CYS A 88 -17.24 -4.51 44.22
C CYS A 88 -17.89 -5.13 45.43
N ILE A 89 -17.14 -5.17 46.53
CA ILE A 89 -17.64 -5.46 47.87
C ILE A 89 -17.51 -4.21 48.73
N CYS A 90 -18.49 -3.99 49.60
CA CYS A 90 -18.47 -2.94 50.61
C CYS A 90 -18.36 -3.60 51.97
N ASP A 91 -17.37 -3.18 52.76
CA ASP A 91 -17.10 -3.69 54.08
C ASP A 91 -17.40 -2.61 55.13
N CYS A 92 -18.33 -2.92 56.03
CA CYS A 92 -18.68 -2.03 57.13
C CYS A 92 -17.63 -2.18 58.25
N ALA A 93 -17.28 -1.08 58.94
CA ALA A 93 -16.31 -1.20 60.02
C ALA A 93 -16.77 -2.22 61.07
N GLY A 94 -15.86 -3.06 61.54
CA GLY A 94 -16.14 -4.10 62.54
C GLY A 94 -16.73 -5.41 61.99
N ALA A 95 -16.90 -5.55 60.67
CA ALA A 95 -17.17 -6.84 60.04
C ALA A 95 -15.87 -7.66 59.84
N GLU A 96 -16.01 -8.92 59.39
CA GLU A 96 -14.87 -9.74 58.97
C GLU A 96 -14.14 -9.03 57.80
N GLN A 97 -12.82 -8.86 57.91
CA GLN A 97 -12.01 -8.05 56.99
C GLN A 97 -11.91 -8.66 55.59
N TYR A 98 -12.98 -8.53 54.79
CA TYR A 98 -13.03 -8.99 53.41
C TYR A 98 -12.43 -7.95 52.45
N CYS A 99 -12.53 -6.67 52.80
CA CYS A 99 -11.88 -5.58 52.08
C CYS A 99 -10.69 -5.08 52.88
N ASN A 100 -9.48 -5.15 52.30
CA ASN A 100 -8.29 -4.61 52.93
C ASN A 100 -7.37 -3.94 51.90
N MET A 101 -6.57 -2.99 52.38
CA MET A 101 -5.68 -2.21 51.53
C MET A 101 -4.57 -3.07 50.91
N ASP A 102 -4.04 -4.06 51.64
CA ASP A 102 -2.88 -4.85 51.21
C ASP A 102 -3.18 -5.73 49.99
N ASP A 103 -4.41 -6.26 49.92
CA ASP A 103 -4.85 -7.18 48.88
C ASP A 103 -5.46 -6.49 47.65
N TYR A 104 -5.93 -5.23 47.79
CA TYR A 104 -6.65 -4.53 46.74
C TYR A 104 -5.96 -3.28 46.19
N LYS A 105 -5.08 -2.62 46.93
CA LYS A 105 -4.47 -1.37 46.45
C LYS A 105 -3.36 -1.64 45.43
N TYR A 106 -3.59 -1.26 44.18
CA TYR A 106 -2.65 -1.43 43.05
C TYR A 106 -2.22 -2.89 42.84
N LYS A 107 -3.15 -3.83 43.03
CA LYS A 107 -2.92 -5.26 42.83
C LYS A 107 -3.60 -5.77 41.57
N ASN A 108 -3.10 -6.87 41.04
CA ASN A 108 -3.76 -7.60 39.97
C ASN A 108 -4.71 -8.65 40.56
N CYS A 109 -5.80 -8.92 39.85
CA CYS A 109 -6.67 -10.07 40.11
C CYS A 109 -6.51 -11.14 39.02
N THR A 110 -7.26 -12.23 39.11
CA THR A 110 -7.12 -13.41 38.23
C THR A 110 -8.26 -13.57 37.23
N LYS A 111 -9.23 -12.66 37.20
CA LYS A 111 -10.42 -12.76 36.33
C LYS A 111 -10.22 -12.04 35.01
N GLY A 112 -10.24 -12.78 33.91
CA GLY A 112 -10.14 -12.24 32.55
C GLY A 112 -8.72 -11.95 32.08
N ALA A 113 -8.60 -11.30 30.92
CA ALA A 113 -7.32 -11.07 30.24
C ALA A 113 -6.44 -10.02 30.94
N LEU A 114 -7.05 -8.95 31.44
CA LEU A 114 -6.43 -7.96 32.32
C LEU A 114 -7.35 -7.74 33.50
N CYS A 115 -6.81 -7.77 34.72
CA CYS A 115 -7.61 -7.65 35.92
C CYS A 115 -6.89 -6.82 36.97
N TYR A 116 -7.54 -5.76 37.44
CA TYR A 116 -6.99 -4.86 38.44
C TYR A 116 -7.91 -4.76 39.65
N ARG A 117 -7.29 -4.63 40.82
CA ARG A 117 -7.98 -4.34 42.07
C ARG A 117 -7.83 -2.87 42.43
N THR A 118 -8.91 -2.31 42.97
CA THR A 118 -8.91 -0.96 43.53
C THR A 118 -9.47 -0.97 44.94
N TYR A 119 -8.91 -0.10 45.77
CA TYR A 119 -9.28 0.08 47.17
C TYR A 119 -9.74 1.53 47.40
N HIS A 120 -10.92 1.68 47.99
CA HIS A 120 -11.56 2.95 48.26
C HIS A 120 -11.93 3.05 49.74
N ALA A 121 -11.08 3.73 50.52
CA ALA A 121 -11.35 3.99 51.93
C ALA A 121 -12.45 5.04 52.11
N HIS A 122 -12.96 5.15 53.33
CA HIS A 122 -13.76 6.27 53.81
C HIS A 122 -15.11 6.48 53.08
N GLN A 123 -15.76 5.41 52.70
CA GLN A 123 -17.07 5.41 52.06
C GLN A 123 -18.20 5.65 53.07
N SER A 124 -19.39 5.94 52.55
CA SER A 124 -20.57 6.21 53.37
C SER A 124 -21.00 4.97 54.15
N SER A 125 -21.34 5.14 55.43
CA SER A 125 -21.90 4.08 56.30
C SER A 125 -23.38 3.78 56.04
N SER A 126 -23.91 4.17 54.88
CA SER A 126 -25.31 3.92 54.52
C SER A 126 -25.55 2.41 54.42
N GLY A 127 -26.51 1.90 55.19
CA GLY A 127 -26.81 0.46 55.26
C GLY A 127 -25.95 -0.34 56.26
N CYS A 128 -24.95 0.29 56.89
CA CYS A 128 -24.21 -0.30 57.99
C CYS A 128 -24.95 -0.08 59.33
N LEU A 129 -24.81 -1.03 60.27
CA LEU A 129 -25.35 -0.89 61.63
C LEU A 129 -24.62 0.21 62.42
N MET A 130 -23.33 0.40 62.14
CA MET A 130 -22.49 1.43 62.77
C MET A 130 -22.36 2.65 61.88
N SER A 131 -22.22 3.82 62.49
CA SER A 131 -22.03 5.10 61.79
C SER A 131 -20.61 5.33 61.26
N SER A 132 -19.66 4.49 61.65
CA SER A 132 -18.27 4.50 61.19
C SER A 132 -18.15 4.28 59.69
N LYS A 133 -17.18 4.96 59.05
CA LYS A 133 -16.95 4.89 57.60
C LYS A 133 -16.71 3.46 57.13
N SER A 134 -17.23 3.13 55.94
CA SER A 134 -17.04 1.84 55.27
C SER A 134 -15.87 1.89 54.29
N GLU A 135 -15.50 0.72 53.78
CA GLU A 135 -14.45 0.54 52.77
C GLU A 135 -15.02 -0.21 51.56
N VAL A 136 -14.57 0.14 50.36
CA VAL A 136 -15.02 -0.53 49.13
C VAL A 136 -13.81 -1.06 48.37
N CYS A 137 -13.89 -2.34 48.03
CA CYS A 137 -12.88 -3.06 47.28
C CYS A 137 -13.49 -3.56 45.97
N CYS A 138 -12.85 -3.25 44.83
CA CYS A 138 -13.36 -3.64 43.52
C CYS A 138 -12.34 -4.47 42.75
N GLU A 139 -12.85 -5.45 42.00
CA GLU A 139 -12.13 -6.13 40.92
C GLU A 139 -12.67 -5.62 39.58
N ILE A 140 -11.78 -5.13 38.74
CA ILE A 140 -12.06 -4.62 37.41
C ILE A 140 -11.42 -5.59 36.42
N ALA A 141 -12.24 -6.44 35.80
CA ALA A 141 -11.81 -7.35 34.74
C ALA A 141 -12.07 -6.71 33.37
N ILE A 142 -11.08 -6.81 32.49
CA ILE A 142 -11.09 -6.25 31.14
C ILE A 142 -10.80 -7.38 30.17
N GLU A 143 -11.74 -7.59 29.25
CA GLU A 143 -11.65 -8.61 28.21
C GLU A 143 -11.94 -8.01 26.83
N PRO A 144 -11.42 -8.57 25.73
CA PRO A 144 -11.79 -8.12 24.40
C PRO A 144 -13.26 -8.40 24.12
N TYR A 145 -14.03 -7.35 23.81
CA TYR A 145 -15.45 -7.48 23.48
C TYR A 145 -15.64 -8.37 22.25
N GLY A 146 -16.34 -9.50 22.46
CA GLY A 146 -16.58 -10.51 21.42
C GLY A 146 -15.31 -11.17 20.89
N GLY A 147 -14.21 -11.19 21.67
CA GLY A 147 -12.94 -11.78 21.26
C GLY A 147 -12.28 -11.08 20.06
N LYS A 148 -12.71 -9.86 19.72
CA LYS A 148 -12.22 -9.13 18.54
C LYS A 148 -10.92 -8.39 18.84
N SER A 149 -9.99 -8.47 17.89
CA SER A 149 -8.75 -7.70 17.86
C SER A 149 -8.64 -6.91 16.56
N TYR A 150 -8.02 -5.74 16.63
CA TYR A 150 -7.80 -4.81 15.52
C TYR A 150 -6.33 -4.43 15.46
N THR A 151 -5.85 -4.08 14.26
CA THR A 151 -4.51 -3.55 14.06
C THR A 151 -4.62 -2.09 13.66
N ALA A 152 -4.11 -1.20 14.49
CA ALA A 152 -3.89 0.18 14.11
C ALA A 152 -2.57 0.27 13.33
N VAL A 153 -2.59 0.96 12.19
CA VAL A 153 -1.40 1.24 11.38
C VAL A 153 -1.27 2.75 11.16
N LYS A 154 -0.07 3.28 11.33
CA LYS A 154 0.29 4.65 10.98
C LYS A 154 0.91 4.65 9.59
N LEU A 155 0.29 5.37 8.66
CA LEU A 155 0.73 5.49 7.28
C LEU A 155 1.50 6.80 7.08
N ASN A 156 2.61 6.74 6.34
CA ASN A 156 3.37 7.93 5.90
C ASN A 156 2.91 8.40 4.50
N GLN A 157 3.55 9.46 3.98
CA GLN A 157 3.28 9.94 2.62
C GLN A 157 3.46 8.80 1.60
N PRO A 158 2.50 8.61 0.67
CA PRO A 158 2.56 7.52 -0.29
C PRO A 158 3.57 7.80 -1.41
N ASP A 159 4.09 6.72 -1.97
CA ASP A 159 4.64 6.73 -3.31
C ASP A 159 3.52 6.46 -4.32
N THR A 160 3.50 7.23 -5.40
CA THR A 160 2.59 7.01 -6.52
C THR A 160 3.32 6.15 -7.54
N ILE A 161 2.81 4.95 -7.76
CA ILE A 161 3.38 3.99 -8.71
C ILE A 161 2.41 3.80 -9.85
N ILE A 162 2.93 3.90 -11.07
CA ILE A 162 2.20 3.51 -12.27
C ILE A 162 2.70 2.15 -12.72
N VAL A 163 1.77 1.29 -13.11
CA VAL A 163 2.08 0.00 -13.71
C VAL A 163 1.71 0.06 -15.17
N LEU A 164 2.71 -0.18 -16.00
CA LEU A 164 2.61 -0.18 -17.44
C LEU A 164 2.89 -1.60 -17.94
N ARG A 165 2.22 -2.00 -19.01
CA ARG A 165 2.43 -3.31 -19.64
C ARG A 165 2.94 -3.13 -21.04
N HIS A 166 4.14 -3.63 -21.30
CA HIS A 166 4.73 -3.70 -22.62
C HIS A 166 4.44 -5.06 -23.24
N ARG A 167 3.84 -5.09 -24.42
CA ARG A 167 3.69 -6.31 -25.23
C ARG A 167 4.30 -6.12 -26.61
N ILE A 168 4.83 -7.19 -27.17
CA ILE A 168 5.35 -7.26 -28.53
C ILE A 168 4.48 -8.27 -29.29
N TYR A 169 3.94 -7.86 -30.43
CA TYR A 169 3.23 -8.72 -31.36
C TYR A 169 4.05 -8.88 -32.63
N GLU A 170 4.16 -10.10 -33.10
CA GLU A 170 4.81 -10.45 -34.36
C GLU A 170 3.77 -10.91 -35.37
N ARG A 171 4.00 -10.61 -36.65
CA ARG A 171 3.11 -11.02 -37.73
C ARG A 171 3.62 -12.30 -38.38
N ALA A 172 2.96 -13.42 -38.12
CA ALA A 172 3.23 -14.70 -38.76
C ALA A 172 2.04 -15.12 -39.62
N SER A 173 2.27 -15.44 -40.90
CA SER A 173 1.25 -15.97 -41.81
C SER A 173 -0.07 -15.17 -41.79
N SER A 174 0.04 -13.84 -41.88
CA SER A 174 -1.06 -12.86 -41.85
C SER A 174 -1.83 -12.69 -40.53
N ARG A 175 -1.43 -13.37 -39.44
CA ARG A 175 -2.00 -13.19 -38.09
C ARG A 175 -1.00 -12.54 -37.15
N TRP A 176 -1.50 -11.72 -36.23
CA TRP A 176 -0.72 -11.20 -35.12
C TRP A 176 -0.73 -12.20 -33.97
N SER A 177 0.45 -12.47 -33.42
CA SER A 177 0.60 -13.29 -32.20
C SER A 177 1.45 -12.54 -31.19
N GLU A 178 1.05 -12.56 -29.93
CA GLU A 178 1.85 -12.02 -28.83
C GLU A 178 3.14 -12.83 -28.72
N ALA A 179 4.27 -12.16 -28.89
CA ALA A 179 5.61 -12.72 -28.80
C ALA A 179 6.22 -12.51 -27.41
N ALA A 180 5.90 -11.41 -26.73
CA ALA A 180 6.35 -11.09 -25.38
C ALA A 180 5.35 -10.18 -24.65
N SER A 181 5.28 -10.29 -23.33
CA SER A 181 4.49 -9.41 -22.45
C SER A 181 5.22 -9.26 -21.10
N GLU A 182 5.47 -8.02 -20.69
CA GLU A 182 6.14 -7.67 -19.44
C GLU A 182 5.43 -6.49 -18.77
N GLU A 183 5.25 -6.55 -17.44
CA GLU A 183 4.77 -5.41 -16.64
C GLU A 183 5.95 -4.73 -15.97
N PHE A 184 5.88 -3.41 -15.89
CA PHE A 184 6.89 -2.59 -15.24
C PHE A 184 6.25 -1.52 -14.37
N GLU A 185 6.90 -1.25 -13.25
CA GLU A 185 6.46 -0.30 -12.24
C GLU A 185 7.36 0.94 -12.28
N ALA A 186 6.77 2.13 -12.22
CA ALA A 186 7.49 3.38 -12.16
C ALA A 186 6.94 4.28 -11.06
N VAL A 187 7.84 4.76 -10.19
CA VAL A 187 7.51 5.75 -9.16
C VAL A 187 7.51 7.14 -9.78
N VAL A 188 6.37 7.83 -9.79
CA VAL A 188 6.21 9.08 -10.56
C VAL A 188 6.29 10.35 -9.73
N ASN A 189 6.27 10.23 -8.40
CA ASN A 189 6.37 11.36 -7.47
C ASN A 189 7.82 11.68 -7.02
N LYS A 190 8.83 11.05 -7.62
CA LYS A 190 10.26 11.24 -7.29
C LYS A 190 11.12 11.75 -8.45
N GLY A 191 10.50 12.28 -9.50
CA GLY A 191 11.18 12.75 -10.72
C GLY A 191 10.89 11.86 -11.91
N SER A 192 11.72 11.97 -12.96
CA SER A 192 11.55 11.12 -14.16
C SER A 192 12.04 9.70 -13.91
N ALA A 193 11.28 8.73 -14.39
CA ALA A 193 11.65 7.31 -14.38
C ALA A 193 12.07 6.89 -15.79
N LYS A 194 13.26 6.31 -15.93
CA LYS A 194 13.76 5.81 -17.21
C LYS A 194 13.63 4.29 -17.26
N MET A 195 13.09 3.80 -18.36
CA MET A 195 13.03 2.38 -18.68
C MET A 195 13.70 2.11 -20.02
N GLU A 196 14.54 1.08 -20.06
CA GLU A 196 15.10 0.56 -21.29
C GLU A 196 14.48 -0.79 -21.61
N THR A 197 13.69 -0.84 -22.68
CA THR A 197 13.18 -2.11 -23.21
C THR A 197 14.22 -2.73 -24.14
N ILE A 198 14.84 -3.82 -23.68
CA ILE A 198 15.82 -4.59 -24.44
C ILE A 198 15.09 -5.81 -25.01
N ASP A 199 15.04 -5.92 -26.35
CA ASP A 199 14.65 -7.17 -26.99
C ASP A 199 15.74 -8.22 -26.74
N LYS A 200 15.52 -9.06 -25.73
CA LYS A 200 16.44 -10.13 -25.31
C LYS A 200 16.73 -11.16 -26.42
N ARG A 201 15.99 -11.16 -27.54
CA ARG A 201 16.20 -12.07 -28.67
C ARG A 201 17.29 -11.61 -29.65
N LYS A 202 17.69 -10.33 -29.65
CA LYS A 202 18.82 -9.81 -30.44
C LYS A 202 20.14 -9.85 -29.65
N VAL A 203 20.55 -11.05 -29.22
CA VAL A 203 21.78 -11.28 -28.41
C VAL A 203 23.09 -10.89 -29.13
N GLY A 204 23.06 -10.59 -30.44
CA GLY A 204 24.22 -10.16 -31.23
C GLY A 204 24.46 -8.65 -31.34
N SER A 205 23.54 -7.80 -30.88
CA SER A 205 23.69 -6.34 -30.86
C SER A 205 22.81 -5.74 -29.77
N MET A 206 23.33 -5.68 -28.55
CA MET A 206 22.68 -4.97 -27.43
C MET A 206 22.66 -3.47 -27.73
N LYS A 207 21.59 -3.01 -28.39
CA LYS A 207 21.16 -1.60 -28.36
C LYS A 207 19.74 -1.57 -27.78
N PRO A 208 19.45 -0.71 -26.80
CA PRO A 208 18.08 -0.56 -26.31
C PRO A 208 17.18 -0.18 -27.48
N LEU A 209 16.07 -0.89 -27.64
CA LEU A 209 15.16 -0.68 -28.77
C LEU A 209 14.35 0.62 -28.59
N CYS A 210 14.07 0.96 -27.33
CA CYS A 210 13.45 2.22 -26.90
C CYS A 210 13.92 2.56 -25.48
N ILE A 211 14.23 3.83 -25.24
CA ILE A 211 14.38 4.42 -23.89
C ILE A 211 13.09 5.21 -23.64
N LEU A 212 12.28 4.77 -22.69
CA LEU A 212 11.07 5.45 -22.25
C LEU A 212 11.40 6.26 -21.00
N GLU A 213 11.29 7.58 -21.10
CA GLU A 213 11.37 8.46 -19.95
C GLU A 213 9.96 8.91 -19.56
N LEU A 214 9.50 8.47 -18.40
CA LEU A 214 8.19 8.78 -17.84
C LEU A 214 8.34 10.00 -16.95
N THR A 215 7.59 11.06 -17.27
CA THR A 215 7.49 12.26 -16.43
C THR A 215 6.02 12.59 -16.27
N CYS A 216 5.51 12.59 -15.04
CA CYS A 216 4.14 13.02 -14.76
C CYS A 216 4.13 14.51 -14.43
N TRP A 217 3.41 15.30 -15.22
CA TRP A 217 3.15 16.71 -14.95
C TRP A 217 1.79 16.86 -14.28
N PHE A 218 1.78 17.19 -12.99
CA PHE A 218 0.56 17.58 -12.30
C PHE A 218 0.17 18.99 -12.75
N HIS A 219 -0.87 19.11 -13.57
CA HIS A 219 -1.52 20.41 -13.78
C HIS A 219 -2.36 20.69 -12.54
N GLY A 220 -1.86 21.57 -11.67
CA GLY A 220 -2.60 22.06 -10.52
C GLY A 220 -3.83 22.85 -10.98
N VAL A 221 -4.97 22.56 -10.37
CA VAL A 221 -6.14 23.44 -10.35
C VAL A 221 -6.06 24.31 -9.10
#